data_AF-A0A411HNR0-F1
#
_entry.id   AF-A0A411HNR0-F1
#
_cell.length_a   1.000
_cell.length_b   1.000
_cell.length_c   1.000
_cell.angle_alpha   90.00
_cell.angle_beta   90.00
_cell.angle_gamma   90.00
#
_symmetry.space_group_name_H-M   'P 1'
#
loop_
_entity.id
_entity.type
_entity.pdbx_description
1 polymer ?
#
loop_
_entity_poly.entity_id
_entity_poly.type
_entity_poly.pdbx_seq_one_letter_code
_entity_poly.pdbx_strand_id
1 'polypeptide(L)' 'MTDDPAKPVRFPCSRISPPHTPGGTKELGIGALARQLGVHEDRALNGHWCSRCQGIWYGVMLEVECPVCGNRGG' A
#
# COMPACT_ATOMS: atom_id res chain seq x y z
N MET A 1 -1.91 -1.73 41.53
CA MET A 1 -1.84 -0.78 40.40
C MET A 1 -0.68 -1.23 39.54
N THR A 2 -0.96 -2.05 38.53
CA THR A 2 0.05 -2.40 37.53
C THR A 2 -0.39 -1.68 36.27
N ASP A 3 0.26 -0.56 36.02
CA ASP A 3 0.15 0.22 34.79
C ASP A 3 0.76 -0.64 33.67
N ASP A 4 -0.09 -1.38 32.95
CA ASP A 4 0.30 -2.10 31.75
C ASP A 4 0.52 -1.02 30.67
N PRO A 5 1.75 -0.81 30.16
CA PRO A 5 2.04 0.32 29.30
C PRO A 5 1.15 0.20 28.06
N ALA A 6 0.25 1.17 27.91
CA ALA A 6 -0.80 1.19 26.90
C ALA A 6 -0.26 0.76 25.52
N LYS A 7 -0.54 -0.49 25.14
CA LYS A 7 -0.12 -1.03 23.84
C LYS A 7 -0.70 -0.14 22.75
N PRO A 8 0.12 0.48 21.89
CA PRO A 8 -0.38 1.38 20.87
C PRO A 8 -1.32 0.62 19.94
N VAL A 9 -2.61 0.98 19.97
CA VAL A 9 -3.60 0.48 19.01
C VAL A 9 -3.30 1.16 17.69
N ARG A 10 -2.79 0.38 16.72
CA ARG A 10 -2.59 0.89 15.37
C ARG A 10 -3.96 1.12 14.76
N PHE A 11 -4.23 2.36 14.35
CA PHE A 11 -5.39 2.64 13.53
C PHE A 11 -5.34 1.73 12.30
N PRO A 12 -6.40 0.96 11.98
CA PRO A 12 -6.40 -0.02 10.90
C PRO A 12 -6.02 0.55 9.53
N CYS A 13 -6.09 1.88 9.38
CA CYS A 13 -5.89 2.59 8.12
C CYS A 13 -4.93 3.80 8.24
N SER A 14 -4.07 3.92 9.27
CA SER A 14 -3.15 5.08 9.31
C SER A 14 -2.13 4.98 8.17
N ARG A 15 -2.32 5.87 7.20
CA ARG A 15 -1.84 5.79 5.81
C ARG A 15 -0.35 6.07 5.55
N ILE A 16 0.56 6.06 6.52
CA ILE A 16 1.80 6.85 6.31
C ILE A 16 3.12 6.15 6.66
N SER A 17 3.14 4.90 7.11
CA SER A 17 4.41 4.16 7.10
C SER A 17 4.19 2.66 7.02
N PRO A 18 4.87 1.97 6.09
CA PRO A 18 4.91 0.53 6.13
C PRO A 18 5.41 0.10 7.51
N PRO A 19 4.72 -0.82 8.22
CA PRO A 19 5.29 -1.43 9.41
C PRO A 19 6.64 -2.00 9.01
N HIS A 20 7.68 -1.57 9.74
CA HIS A 20 9.11 -1.91 9.58
C HIS A 20 9.31 -3.17 8.73
N THR A 21 9.44 -3.00 7.42
CA THR A 21 9.54 -4.13 6.50
C THR A 21 10.98 -4.64 6.56
N PRO A 22 11.25 -5.84 7.09
CA PRO A 22 12.60 -6.37 7.11
C PRO A 22 13.04 -6.58 5.66
N GLY A 23 13.93 -5.71 5.16
CA GLY A 23 14.42 -5.73 3.77
C GLY A 23 13.98 -4.56 2.87
N GLY A 24 13.26 -3.56 3.40
CA GLY A 24 12.86 -2.36 2.64
C GLY A 24 11.58 -2.52 1.82
N THR A 25 11.14 -1.44 1.15
CA THR A 25 9.91 -1.42 0.36
C THR A 25 10.16 -1.96 -1.06
N LYS A 26 9.38 -2.96 -1.48
CA LYS A 26 9.45 -3.49 -2.85
C LYS A 26 8.52 -2.70 -3.78
N GLU A 27 8.98 -2.42 -5.00
CA GLU A 27 8.10 -1.92 -6.06
C GLU A 27 7.36 -3.10 -6.71
N LEU A 28 6.03 -3.08 -6.64
CA LEU A 28 5.14 -4.11 -7.17
C LEU A 28 4.66 -3.76 -8.59
N GLY A 29 4.94 -2.54 -9.06
CA GLY A 29 4.62 -2.04 -10.39
C GLY A 29 3.26 -1.34 -10.49
N ILE A 30 2.75 -1.28 -11.72
CA ILE A 30 1.54 -0.52 -12.07
C ILE A 30 0.29 -1.40 -11.95
N GLY A 31 -0.78 -0.82 -11.43
CA GLY A 31 -2.10 -1.44 -11.30
C GLY A 31 -2.72 -1.86 -12.64
N ALA A 32 -3.64 -2.82 -12.60
CA ALA A 32 -4.30 -3.34 -13.79
C ALA A 32 -5.14 -2.27 -14.50
N LEU A 33 -5.83 -1.41 -13.76
CA LEU A 33 -6.63 -0.33 -14.34
C LEU A 33 -5.75 0.74 -14.95
N ALA A 34 -4.68 1.13 -14.26
CA ALA A 34 -3.68 2.05 -14.82
C ALA A 34 -3.07 1.51 -16.13
N ARG A 35 -2.75 0.20 -16.20
CA ARG A 35 -2.29 -0.45 -17.44
C ARG A 35 -3.34 -0.42 -18.56
N GLN A 36 -4.59 -0.76 -18.25
CA GLN A 36 -5.68 -0.77 -19.24
C GLN A 36 -5.95 0.62 -19.83
N LEU A 37 -5.80 1.66 -19.01
CA LEU A 37 -6.01 3.05 -19.45
C LEU A 37 -4.80 3.62 -20.21
N GLY A 38 -3.72 2.85 -20.41
CA GLY A 38 -2.48 3.33 -21.03
C GLY A 38 -1.86 4.49 -20.24
N VAL A 39 -2.09 4.51 -18.92
CA VAL A 39 -1.56 5.55 -18.04
C VAL A 39 -0.12 5.18 -17.74
N HIS A 40 0.78 5.74 -18.53
CA HIS A 40 2.22 5.66 -18.30
C HIS A 40 2.66 6.75 -17.32
N GLU A 41 3.88 6.58 -16.80
CA GLU A 41 4.54 7.29 -15.70
C GLU A 41 4.40 8.84 -15.71
N ASP A 42 4.14 9.43 -16.88
CA ASP A 42 3.91 10.86 -17.09
C ASP A 42 2.57 11.38 -16.54
N ARG A 43 1.65 10.49 -16.16
CA ARG A 43 0.37 10.85 -15.53
C ARG A 43 0.42 10.57 -14.03
N ALA A 44 -0.30 11.40 -13.26
CA ALA A 44 -0.36 11.32 -11.80
C ALA A 44 -0.91 9.97 -11.32
N LEU A 45 -0.01 9.00 -11.12
CA LEU A 45 -0.28 7.74 -10.46
C LEU A 45 -0.17 7.93 -8.95
N ASN A 46 -1.11 7.37 -8.21
CA ASN A 46 -1.06 7.34 -6.76
C ASN A 46 -0.28 6.11 -6.30
N GLY A 47 0.61 6.29 -5.32
CA GLY A 47 1.28 5.19 -4.64
C GLY A 47 0.37 4.54 -3.59
N HIS A 48 0.26 3.22 -3.63
CA HIS A 48 -0.53 2.43 -2.71
C HIS A 48 0.36 1.38 -2.04
N TRP A 49 0.29 1.31 -0.71
CA TRP A 49 0.97 0.27 0.05
C TRP A 49 0.13 -1.01 0.08
N CYS A 50 0.79 -2.16 0.03
CA CYS A 50 0.17 -3.44 0.28
C CYS A 50 0.86 -4.13 1.46
N SER A 51 0.15 -4.28 2.58
CA SER A 51 0.61 -4.96 3.79
C SER A 51 0.95 -6.44 3.59
N ARG A 52 0.25 -7.12 2.67
CA ARG A 52 0.50 -8.55 2.36
C ARG A 52 1.77 -8.74 1.53
N CYS A 53 1.92 -7.94 0.46
CA CYS A 53 3.10 -8.00 -0.41
C CYS A 53 4.30 -7.22 0.14
N GLN A 54 4.07 -6.40 1.17
CA GLN A 54 5.05 -5.50 1.76
C GLN A 54 5.76 -4.65 0.70
N GLY A 55 4.97 -4.03 -0.16
CA GLY A 55 5.45 -3.24 -1.28
C GLY A 55 4.48 -2.16 -1.73
N ILE A 56 4.98 -1.26 -2.57
CA ILE A 56 4.24 -0.13 -3.15
C ILE A 56 3.88 -0.49 -4.60
N TRP A 57 2.63 -0.23 -4.98
CA TRP A 57 2.19 -0.27 -6.37
C TRP A 57 1.59 1.08 -6.77
N TYR A 58 1.58 1.38 -8.06
CA TYR A 58 1.14 2.66 -8.60
C TYR A 58 -0.13 2.50 -9.41
N GLY A 59 -1.18 3.23 -9.04
CA GLY A 59 -2.52 3.11 -9.61
C GLY A 59 -3.15 4.45 -9.96
N VAL A 60 -4.27 4.40 -10.68
CA VAL A 60 -5.11 5.59 -10.89
C VAL A 60 -5.98 5.87 -9.66
N MET A 61 -6.56 7.07 -9.55
CA MET A 61 -7.29 7.54 -8.35
C MET A 61 -8.34 6.58 -7.76
N LEU A 62 -8.95 5.72 -8.56
CA LEU A 62 -9.99 4.78 -8.14
C LEU A 62 -9.47 3.36 -7.95
N GLU A 63 -8.19 3.14 -8.18
CA GLU A 63 -7.59 1.83 -8.05
C GLU A 63 -7.28 1.56 -6.58
N VAL A 64 -7.75 0.43 -6.08
CA VAL A 64 -7.55 0.02 -4.67
C VAL A 64 -7.01 -1.40 -4.55
N GLU A 65 -6.91 -2.13 -5.65
CA GLU A 65 -6.56 -3.55 -5.66
C GLU A 65 -5.08 -3.74 -5.98
N CYS A 66 -4.36 -4.40 -5.08
CA CYS A 66 -2.96 -4.74 -5.30
C CYS A 66 -2.82 -5.68 -6.52
N PRO A 67 -1.98 -5.34 -7.52
CA PRO A 67 -1.83 -6.11 -8.75
C PRO A 67 -1.17 -7.49 -8.55
N VAL A 68 -0.58 -7.74 -7.38
CA VAL A 68 0.12 -9.00 -7.07
C VAL A 68 -0.75 -9.96 -6.28
N CYS A 69 -1.51 -9.48 -5.29
CA CYS A 69 -2.27 -10.36 -4.38
C CYS A 69 -3.77 -10.09 -4.33
N GLY A 70 -4.29 -9.12 -5.10
CA GLY A 70 -5.71 -8.76 -5.10
C GLY A 70 -6.21 -8.11 -3.80
N ASN A 71 -5.31 -7.77 -2.88
CA ASN A 71 -5.69 -7.17 -1.60
C ASN A 71 -6.18 -5.73 -1.82
N ARG A 72 -7.31 -5.40 -1.19
CA ARG A 72 -7.89 -4.04 -1.21
C ARG A 72 -7.68 -3.28 0.10
N GLY A 73 -7.19 -3.96 1.13
CA GLY A 73 -6.70 -3.34 2.36
C GLY A 73 -5.23 -2.96 2.19
N GLY A 74 -4.88 -1.73 2.56
CA GLY A 74 -3.48 -1.30 2.65
C GLY A 74 -2.65 -2.18 3.57
#